data_AF-A0A7C6Z1X9-F1
#
_entry.id   AF-A0A7C6Z1X9-F1
#
_cell.length_a   1.000
_cell.length_b   1.000
_cell.length_c   1.000
_cell.angle_alpha   90.00
_cell.angle_beta   90.00
_cell.angle_gamma   90.00
#
_symmetry.space_group_name_H-M   'P 1'
#
loop_
_entity.id
_entity.type
_entity.pdbx_description
1 polymer ?
#
loop_
_entity_poly.entity_id
_entity_poly.type
_entity_poly.pdbx_seq_one_letter_code
_entity_poly.pdbx_strand_id
1 'polypeptide(L)' 'MLLLAYLDDIPIMGLPGCVMYSRKTVFDLVATRILAGERLTRLEIAKYGHGGLCLECPECTYPHCSFGK' A
#
# COMPACT_ATOMS: atom_id res chain seq x y z
N MET A 1 9.35 -2.96 1.21
CA MET A 1 9.01 -3.62 2.49
C MET A 1 8.06 -2.71 3.25
N LEU A 2 6.82 -3.14 3.45
CA LEU A 2 5.81 -2.43 4.25
C LEU A 2 5.47 -3.32 5.45
N LEU A 3 5.36 -2.72 6.64
CA LEU A 3 4.92 -3.41 7.85
C LEU A 3 3.60 -2.81 8.32
N LEU A 4 2.69 -3.66 8.79
CA LEU A 4 1.44 -3.25 9.41
C LEU A 4 1.27 -4.02 10.72
N ALA A 5 1.07 -3.27 11.80
CA ALA A 5 0.69 -3.78 13.09
C ALA A 5 -0.51 -2.99 13.62
N TYR A 6 -1.13 -3.52 14.67
CA TYR A 6 -2.23 -2.85 15.35
C TYR A 6 -1.95 -2.86 16.84
N LEU A 7 -2.01 -1.67 17.46
CA LEU A 7 -2.09 -1.52 18.91
C LEU A 7 -3.54 -1.16 19.22
N ASP A 8 -4.29 -2.15 19.71
CA ASP A 8 -5.75 -2.08 19.79
C ASP A 8 -6.37 -1.75 18.40
N ASP A 9 -7.04 -0.60 18.29
CA ASP A 9 -7.62 -0.09 17.06
C ASP A 9 -6.72 0.91 16.31
N ILE A 10 -5.53 1.19 16.85
CA ILE A 10 -4.59 2.13 16.25
C ILE A 10 -3.67 1.39 15.27
N PRO A 11 -3.70 1.71 13.96
CA PRO A 11 -2.81 1.13 12.98
C PRO A 11 -1.41 1.72 13.10
N ILE A 12 -0.40 0.86 13.14
CA ILE A 12 1.02 1.22 13.14
C ILE A 12 1.64 0.75 11.82
N MET A 13 2.14 1.68 11.02
CA MET A 13 2.69 1.39 9.69
C MET A 13 4.20 1.67 9.65
N GLY A 14 4.98 0.64 9.31
CA GLY A 14 6.41 0.76 9.04
C GLY A 14 6.66 0.94 7.55
N LEU A 15 7.26 2.06 7.16
CA LEU A 15 7.48 2.42 5.75
C LEU A 15 8.96 2.23 5.35
N PRO A 16 9.24 1.79 4.11
CA PRO A 16 10.59 1.76 3.60
C PRO A 16 11.05 3.18 3.23
N GLY A 17 12.36 3.43 3.27
CA GLY A 17 12.91 4.74 2.88
C GLY A 17 12.57 5.16 1.44
N CYS A 18 12.32 4.21 0.54
CA CYS A 18 11.90 4.50 -0.84
C CYS A 18 10.57 5.26 -0.94
N VAL A 19 9.74 5.25 0.11
CA VAL A 19 8.47 6.01 0.15
C VAL A 19 8.68 7.51 -0.03
N MET A 20 9.87 8.03 0.32
CA MET A 20 10.21 9.45 0.19
C MET A 20 10.51 9.85 -1.26
N TYR A 21 10.85 8.89 -2.12
CA TYR A 21 11.35 9.15 -3.47
C TYR A 21 10.39 8.67 -4.56
N SER A 22 9.64 7.59 -4.31
CA SER A 22 8.66 7.07 -5.25
C SER A 22 7.32 7.77 -5.06
N ARG A 23 6.76 8.34 -6.14
CA ARG A 23 5.46 9.04 -6.13
C ARG A 23 4.30 8.17 -5.66
N LYS A 24 4.38 6.85 -5.93
CA LYS A 24 3.38 5.86 -5.55
C LYS A 24 4.05 4.60 -5.05
N THR A 25 3.58 4.11 -3.92
CA THR A 25 4.06 2.88 -3.29
C THR A 25 2.91 2.08 -2.70
N VAL A 26 3.20 0.89 -2.19
CA VAL A 26 2.21 0.07 -1.46
C VAL A 26 1.61 0.81 -0.26
N PHE A 27 2.29 1.82 0.29
CA PHE A 27 1.73 2.66 1.34
C PHE A 27 0.44 3.38 0.89
N ASP A 28 0.40 3.93 -0.33
CA ASP A 28 -0.79 4.61 -0.85
C ASP A 28 -2.01 3.66 -0.92
N LEU A 29 -1.76 2.38 -1.23
CA LEU A 29 -2.80 1.35 -1.30
C LEU A 29 -3.32 0.95 0.08
N VAL A 30 -2.41 0.81 1.05
CA VAL A 30 -2.75 0.36 2.41
C VAL A 30 -3.35 1.49 3.24
N ALA A 31 -2.77 2.69 3.17
CA ALA A 31 -3.20 3.84 3.93
C ALA A 31 -4.62 4.28 3.56
N THR A 32 -4.98 4.28 2.27
CA THR A 32 -6.34 4.65 1.83
C THR A 32 -7.40 3.72 2.39
N ARG A 33 -7.14 2.41 2.45
CA ARG A 33 -8.04 1.41 3.05
C ARG A 33 -8.17 1.56 4.56
N ILE A 34 -7.05 1.78 5.25
CA ILE A 34 -7.05 2.04 6.69
C ILE A 34 -7.84 3.31 7.02
N LEU A 35 -7.66 4.38 6.24
CA LEU A 35 -8.41 5.63 6.37
C LEU A 35 -9.90 5.46 6.05
N ALA A 36 -10.27 4.50 5.21
CA ALA A 36 -11.65 4.10 4.99
C ALA A 36 -12.26 3.27 6.14
N GLY A 37 -11.50 3.03 7.22
CA GLY A 37 -11.94 2.24 8.37
C GLY A 37 -11.74 0.73 8.21
N GLU A 38 -11.07 0.29 7.14
CA GLU A 38 -10.81 -1.13 6.95
C GLU A 38 -9.70 -1.62 7.89
N ARG A 39 -9.95 -2.74 8.58
CA ARG A 39 -8.94 -3.45 9.35
C ARG A 39 -8.34 -4.56 8.49
N LEU A 40 -7.15 -4.33 7.96
CA LEU A 40 -6.48 -5.22 7.03
C LEU A 40 -5.89 -6.45 7.73
N THR A 41 -6.10 -7.60 7.11
CA THR A 41 -5.60 -8.89 7.59
C THR A 41 -4.20 -9.19 7.02
N ARG A 42 -3.49 -10.11 7.67
CA ARG A 42 -2.20 -10.63 7.16
C ARG A 42 -2.30 -11.13 5.72
N LEU A 43 -3.41 -11.78 5.36
CA LEU A 43 -3.61 -12.32 4.02
C LEU A 43 -3.73 -11.20 2.98
N GLU A 44 -4.39 -10.10 3.31
CA GLU A 44 -4.51 -8.95 2.40
C GLU A 44 -3.18 -8.24 2.21
N ILE A 45 -2.40 -8.07 3.27
CA ILE A 45 -1.05 -7.52 3.16
C ILE A 45 -0.15 -8.44 2.31
N ALA A 46 -0.26 -9.76 2.48
CA ALA A 46 0.52 -10.73 1.71
C ALA A 46 0.20 -10.69 0.21
N LYS A 47 -1.04 -10.34 -0.20
CA LYS A 47 -1.41 -10.19 -1.62
C LYS A 47 -0.57 -9.13 -2.33
N TYR A 48 -0.22 -8.04 -1.64
CA TYR A 48 0.68 -7.02 -2.19
C TYR A 48 2.14 -7.47 -2.32
N GLY A 49 2.49 -8.65 -1.79
CA GLY A 49 3.84 -9.22 -1.86
C GLY A 49 4.24 -9.71 -3.24
N HIS A 50 3.29 -10.19 -4.05
CA HIS A 50 3.53 -10.41 -5.48
C HIS A 50 3.69 -9.06 -6.19
N GLY A 51 2.81 -8.12 -5.84
CA GLY A 51 2.86 -6.73 -6.24
C GLY A 51 2.65 -6.52 -7.74
N GLY A 52 2.62 -5.25 -8.12
CA GLY A 52 2.68 -4.84 -9.51
C GLY A 52 3.41 -3.53 -9.65
N LEU A 53 4.20 -3.41 -10.72
CA LEU A 53 5.06 -2.26 -10.96
C LEU A 53 4.22 -1.01 -11.21
N CYS A 54 4.55 0.08 -10.51
CA CYS A 54 4.06 1.40 -10.88
C CYS A 54 4.73 1.80 -12.20
N LEU A 55 3.93 2.04 -13.23
CA LEU A 55 4.44 2.40 -14.56
C LEU A 55 4.81 3.88 -14.69
N GLU A 56 4.66 4.66 -13.62
CA GLU A 56 4.96 6.10 -13.59
C GLU A 56 4.32 6.91 -14.74
N CYS A 57 3.11 6.50 -15.12
CA CYS A 57 2.33 7.11 -16.18
C CYS A 57 2.20 8.64 -15.98
N PRO A 58 2.19 9.44 -17.08
CA PRO A 58 1.99 10.89 -17.00
C PRO A 58 0.70 11.30 -16.30
N GLU A 59 -0.38 10.56 -16.57
CA GLU A 59 -1.67 10.65 -15.87
C GLU A 59 -1.99 9.29 -15.23
N CYS A 60 -2.34 9.30 -13.95
CA CYS A 60 -2.53 8.07 -13.19
C CYS A 60 -3.83 7.36 -13.59
N THR A 61 -3.72 6.12 -14.07
CA THR A 61 -4.87 5.29 -14.48
C THR A 61 -5.21 4.17 -13.49
N TYR A 62 -4.56 4.11 -12.33
CA TYR A 62 -4.92 3.15 -11.28
C TYR A 62 -6.42 3.29 -10.92
N PRO A 63 -7.20 2.18 -10.81
CA PRO A 63 -6.80 0.78 -10.73
C PRO A 63 -6.75 0.02 -12.07
N HIS A 64 -6.84 0.72 -13.22
CA HIS A 64 -6.80 0.12 -14.56
C HIS A 64 -5.38 -0.19 -15.05
N CYS A 65 -4.44 -0.49 -14.14
CA CYS A 65 -3.07 -0.87 -14.44
C CYS A 65 -2.63 -2.08 -13.60
N SER A 66 -1.36 -2.48 -13.69
CA SER A 66 -0.80 -3.59 -12.92
C SER A 66 -0.51 -3.24 -11.46
N PHE A 67 -0.42 -1.96 -11.10
CA PHE A 67 -0.01 -1.53 -9.76
C PHE A 67 -0.93 -2.12 -8.68
N GLY A 68 -0.33 -2.75 -7.65
CA GLY A 68 -1.07 -3.32 -6.51
C GLY A 68 -1.82 -4.64 -6.76
N LYS A 69 -1.65 -5.26 -7.93
CA LYS A 69 -2.18 -6.60 -8.25
C LYS A 69 -1.28 -7.73 -7.79
#